data_AF-A0A194AFV3-F1
#
_entry.id   AF-A0A194AFV3-F1
#
_cell.length_a   1.000
_cell.length_b   1.000
_cell.length_c   1.000
_cell.angle_alpha   90.00
_cell.angle_beta   90.00
_cell.angle_gamma   90.00
#
_symmetry.space_group_name_H-M   'P 1'
#
loop_
_entity.id
_entity.type
_entity.pdbx_description
1 polymer ?
#
loop_
_entity_poly.entity_id
_entity_poly.type
_entity_poly.pdbx_seq_one_letter_code
_entity_poly.pdbx_strand_id
1 'polypeptide(L)'
;MNNHSAHGFTLLEVILVCIVGSILGVMMVQFVRTSSLNAVRPAIRFNTQTDLHAAMERITTEYRTLLENTKADEFNLGLLKSFIDTDTEISPYVSSSKTGFISFTSSGGKNYVASNISQSQGSNSILLVTLEKNGQSLSSVFVE
;
A
#
# COMPACT_ATOMS: atom_id res chain seq x y z
N MET A 1 -17.88 72.35 25.33
CA MET A 1 -17.84 71.65 24.02
C MET A 1 -16.45 71.86 23.46
N ASN A 2 -15.52 70.91 23.43
CA ASN A 2 -15.64 69.47 23.15
C ASN A 2 -14.55 68.66 23.89
N ASN A 3 -14.91 67.46 24.34
CA ASN A 3 -14.05 66.47 24.98
C ASN A 3 -12.94 66.01 24.02
N HIS A 4 -11.68 66.09 24.45
CA HIS A 4 -10.57 65.38 23.80
C HIS A 4 -10.23 64.13 24.64
N SER A 5 -10.92 63.03 24.37
CA SER A 5 -10.49 61.71 24.85
C SER A 5 -9.54 61.09 23.82
N ALA A 6 -8.29 61.54 23.78
CA ALA A 6 -7.23 60.91 23.00
C ALA A 6 -6.44 59.95 23.92
N HIS A 7 -7.01 58.78 24.22
CA HIS A 7 -6.27 57.71 24.89
C HIS A 7 -5.38 57.02 23.85
N GLY A 8 -4.09 57.39 23.85
CA GLY A 8 -3.08 56.74 23.02
C GLY A 8 -2.74 55.33 23.52
N PHE A 9 -2.36 54.46 22.60
CA PHE A 9 -1.93 53.08 22.86
C PHE A 9 -0.81 53.06 23.91
N THR A 10 -0.99 52.32 24.99
CA THR A 10 0.04 52.24 26.04
C THR A 10 1.15 51.27 25.62
N LEU A 11 2.39 51.53 26.04
CA LEU A 11 3.52 50.63 25.75
C LEU A 11 3.26 49.21 26.27
N LEU A 12 2.56 49.08 27.39
CA LEU A 12 2.13 47.80 27.96
C LEU A 12 1.17 47.06 27.02
N GLU A 13 0.22 47.76 26.42
CA GLU A 13 -0.76 47.20 25.48
C GLU A 13 -0.09 46.64 24.22
N VAL A 14 0.89 47.35 23.67
CA VAL A 14 1.68 46.87 22.52
C VAL A 14 2.40 45.56 22.85
N ILE A 15 3.06 45.49 24.02
CA ILE A 15 3.77 44.29 24.47
C ILE A 15 2.79 43.12 24.64
N LEU A 16 1.63 43.35 25.25
CA LEU A 16 0.61 42.31 25.43
C LEU A 16 0.07 41.79 24.09
N VAL A 17 -0.22 42.67 23.13
CA VAL A 17 -0.67 42.27 21.79
C VAL A 17 0.40 41.46 21.06
N CYS A 18 1.67 41.84 21.17
CA CYS A 18 2.77 41.07 20.59
C CYS A 18 2.90 39.67 21.22
N ILE A 19 2.79 39.56 22.55
CA ILE A 19 2.85 38.27 23.26
C ILE A 19 1.68 37.39 22.82
N VAL A 20 0.45 37.90 22.87
CA VAL A 20 -0.75 37.13 22.47
C VAL A 20 -0.67 36.72 21.00
N GLY A 21 -0.26 37.64 20.11
CA GLY A 21 -0.07 37.35 18.69
C GLY A 21 0.98 36.26 18.43
N SER A 22 2.09 36.26 19.18
CA SER A 22 3.13 35.24 19.07
C SER A 22 2.64 33.84 19.49
N ILE A 23 1.87 33.76 20.58
CA ILE A 23 1.29 32.51 21.08
C ILE A 23 0.28 31.95 20.07
N LEU A 24 -0.61 32.81 19.57
CA LEU A 24 -1.59 32.44 18.55
C LEU A 24 -0.91 31.99 17.24
N GLY A 25 0.16 32.67 16.83
CA GLY A 25 0.94 32.30 15.66
C GLY A 25 1.57 30.91 15.79
N VAL A 26 2.17 30.60 16.93
CA VAL A 26 2.76 29.26 17.17
C VAL A 26 1.68 28.18 17.19
N MET A 27 0.55 28.43 17.87
CA MET A 27 -0.58 27.49 17.91
C MET A 27 -1.15 27.23 16.51
N MET A 28 -1.26 28.27 15.68
CA MET A 28 -1.73 28.14 14.30
C MET A 28 -0.77 27.29 13.45
N VAL A 29 0.54 27.48 13.58
CA VAL A 29 1.53 26.65 12.86
C VAL A 29 1.44 25.19 13.28
N GLN A 30 1.29 24.90 14.58
CA GLN A 30 1.13 23.53 15.06
C GLN A 30 -0.18 22.89 14.56
N PHE A 31 -1.27 23.66 14.54
CA PHE A 31 -2.56 23.20 14.04
C PHE A 31 -2.51 22.87 12.55
N VAL A 32 -1.95 23.76 11.71
CA VAL A 32 -1.83 23.53 10.26
C VAL A 32 -0.94 22.32 9.96
N ARG A 33 0.20 22.18 10.66
CA ARG A 33 1.10 21.04 10.50
C ARG A 33 0.43 19.72 10.87
N THR A 34 -0.38 19.70 11.93
CA THR A 34 -1.00 18.46 12.41
C THR A 34 -2.24 18.09 11.61
N SER A 35 -3.06 19.06 11.22
CA SER A 35 -4.33 18.82 10.53
C SER A 35 -4.12 18.52 9.03
N SER A 36 -3.31 19.31 8.33
CA SER A 36 -3.16 19.19 6.87
C SER A 36 -2.31 17.98 6.46
N LEU A 37 -1.19 17.73 7.16
CA LEU A 37 -0.30 16.61 6.81
C LEU A 37 -0.88 15.25 7.18
N ASN A 38 -1.76 15.17 8.19
CA ASN A 38 -2.39 13.92 8.58
C ASN A 38 -3.66 13.60 7.79
N ALA A 39 -4.32 14.58 7.16
CA ALA A 39 -5.49 14.32 6.33
C ALA A 39 -5.15 13.67 4.97
N VAL A 40 -3.98 13.98 4.41
CA VAL A 40 -3.58 13.50 3.07
C VAL A 40 -3.04 12.06 3.11
N ARG A 41 -2.37 11.66 4.20
CA ARG A 41 -1.75 10.33 4.33
C ARG A 41 -2.76 9.17 4.23
N PRO A 42 -3.94 9.21 4.89
CA PRO A 42 -4.97 8.18 4.74
C PRO A 42 -5.49 8.07 3.31
N ALA A 43 -5.72 9.20 2.63
CA ALA A 43 -6.21 9.20 1.26
C ALA A 43 -5.19 8.58 0.28
N ILE A 44 -3.90 8.94 0.40
CA ILE A 44 -2.82 8.32 -0.40
C ILE A 44 -2.73 6.82 -0.10
N ARG A 45 -2.85 6.44 1.18
CA ARG A 45 -2.80 5.02 1.56
C ARG A 45 -3.97 4.24 0.98
N PHE A 46 -5.17 4.79 1.04
CA PHE A 46 -6.37 4.20 0.47
C PHE A 46 -6.23 4.01 -1.04
N ASN A 47 -5.85 5.06 -1.78
CA ASN A 47 -5.63 4.96 -3.23
C ASN A 47 -4.59 3.89 -3.58
N THR A 48 -3.47 3.85 -2.85
CA THR A 48 -2.44 2.82 -3.05
C THR A 48 -3.02 1.41 -2.84
N GLN A 49 -3.86 1.23 -1.82
CA GLN A 49 -4.48 -0.05 -1.54
C GLN A 49 -5.51 -0.44 -2.60
N THR A 50 -6.32 0.52 -3.08
CA THR A 50 -7.26 0.31 -4.19
C THR A 50 -6.53 -0.15 -5.45
N ASP A 51 -5.40 0.48 -5.80
CA ASP A 51 -4.61 0.08 -6.96
C ASP A 51 -4.08 -1.36 -6.83
N LEU A 52 -3.57 -1.72 -5.65
CA LEU A 52 -3.08 -3.09 -5.38
C LEU A 52 -4.22 -4.12 -5.45
N HIS A 53 -5.41 -3.77 -4.94
CA HIS A 53 -6.58 -4.65 -5.02
C HIS A 53 -7.07 -4.82 -6.46
N ALA A 54 -7.15 -3.75 -7.25
CA ALA A 54 -7.54 -3.82 -8.65
C ALA A 54 -6.58 -4.72 -9.46
N ALA A 55 -5.27 -4.58 -9.22
CA ALA A 55 -4.27 -5.45 -9.85
C ALA A 55 -4.45 -6.92 -9.41
N MET A 56 -4.67 -7.20 -8.12
CA MET A 56 -4.89 -8.57 -7.63
C MET A 56 -6.22 -9.18 -8.14
N GLU A 57 -7.25 -8.36 -8.31
CA GLU A 57 -8.53 -8.77 -8.89
C GLU A 57 -8.35 -9.19 -10.34
N ARG A 58 -7.55 -8.46 -11.12
CA ARG A 58 -7.20 -8.83 -12.50
C ARG A 58 -6.45 -10.16 -12.56
N ILE A 59 -5.48 -10.37 -11.66
CA ILE A 59 -4.77 -11.67 -11.54
C ILE A 59 -5.73 -12.79 -11.18
N THR A 60 -6.64 -12.56 -10.23
CA THR A 60 -7.61 -13.56 -9.78
C THR A 60 -8.63 -13.90 -10.87
N THR A 61 -9.02 -12.89 -11.65
CA THR A 61 -9.91 -13.07 -12.80
C THR A 61 -9.22 -13.92 -13.86
N GLU A 62 -7.97 -13.59 -14.21
CA GLU A 62 -7.21 -14.38 -15.18
C GLU A 62 -7.01 -15.83 -14.70
N TYR A 63 -6.69 -16.04 -13.43
CA TYR A 63 -6.60 -17.38 -12.85
C TYR A 63 -7.90 -18.17 -13.04
N ARG A 64 -9.07 -17.55 -12.79
CA ARG A 64 -10.37 -18.20 -13.02
C ARG A 64 -10.62 -18.46 -14.50
N THR A 65 -10.30 -17.49 -15.37
CA THR A 65 -10.40 -17.64 -16.83
C THR A 65 -9.54 -18.79 -17.33
N LEU A 66 -8.32 -18.96 -16.81
CA LEU A 66 -7.45 -20.08 -17.14
C LEU A 66 -8.02 -21.41 -16.62
N LEU A 67 -8.60 -21.46 -15.42
CA LEU A 67 -9.26 -22.66 -14.90
C LEU A 67 -10.48 -23.08 -15.73
N GLU A 68 -11.27 -22.11 -16.22
CA GLU A 68 -12.49 -22.38 -16.98
C GLU A 68 -12.22 -22.74 -18.45
N ASN A 69 -11.22 -22.10 -19.08
CA ASN A 69 -10.97 -22.21 -20.52
C ASN A 69 -9.84 -23.19 -20.88
N THR A 70 -9.01 -23.60 -19.91
CA THR A 70 -7.94 -24.57 -20.15
C THR A 70 -8.45 -25.96 -19.80
N LYS A 71 -8.11 -26.96 -20.61
CA LYS A 71 -8.40 -28.35 -20.24
C LYS A 71 -7.64 -28.70 -18.96
N ALA A 72 -8.21 -29.56 -18.12
CA ALA A 72 -7.63 -29.94 -16.84
C ALA A 72 -6.17 -30.43 -16.95
N ASP A 73 -5.82 -31.12 -18.04
CA ASP A 73 -4.46 -31.65 -18.26
C ASP A 73 -3.46 -30.61 -18.81
N GLU A 74 -3.95 -29.43 -19.22
CA GLU A 74 -3.16 -28.34 -19.82
C GLU A 74 -3.01 -27.14 -18.87
N PHE A 75 -3.82 -27.06 -17.81
CA PHE A 75 -3.73 -25.98 -16.83
C PHE A 75 -2.44 -26.09 -16.02
N ASN A 76 -1.78 -24.95 -15.85
CA ASN A 76 -0.51 -24.86 -15.15
C ASN A 76 -0.34 -23.44 -14.57
N LEU A 77 0.10 -23.32 -13.31
CA LEU A 77 0.35 -22.02 -12.65
C LEU A 77 1.44 -21.16 -13.33
N GLY A 78 2.31 -21.75 -14.13
CA GLY A 78 3.26 -21.09 -15.01
C GLY A 78 2.62 -20.20 -16.06
N LEU A 79 1.42 -20.53 -16.56
CA LEU A 79 0.66 -19.68 -17.47
C LEU A 79 0.24 -18.38 -16.77
N LEU A 80 -0.31 -18.52 -15.56
CA LEU A 80 -0.66 -17.37 -14.73
C LEU A 80 0.59 -16.53 -14.38
N LYS A 81 1.71 -17.15 -14.05
CA LYS A 81 2.96 -16.43 -13.79
C LYS A 81 3.44 -15.67 -15.02
N SER A 82 3.36 -16.27 -16.21
CA SER A 82 3.70 -15.60 -17.46
C SER A 82 2.80 -14.38 -17.70
N PHE A 83 1.50 -14.49 -17.41
CA PHE A 83 0.58 -13.35 -17.49
C PHE A 83 1.00 -12.23 -16.54
N ILE A 84 1.26 -12.55 -15.26
CA ILE A 84 1.69 -11.58 -14.25
C ILE A 84 2.98 -10.85 -14.67
N ASP A 85 3.92 -11.57 -15.27
CA ASP A 85 5.22 -11.01 -15.69
C ASP A 85 5.12 -10.15 -16.95
N THR A 86 4.16 -10.42 -17.83
CA THR A 86 4.01 -9.75 -19.14
C THR A 86 2.99 -8.63 -19.15
N ASP A 87 2.01 -8.65 -18.24
CA ASP A 87 1.00 -7.61 -18.14
C ASP A 87 1.60 -6.30 -17.61
N THR A 88 1.64 -5.28 -18.46
CA THR A 88 2.24 -3.97 -18.18
C THR A 88 1.50 -3.17 -17.11
N GLU A 89 0.23 -3.50 -16.82
CA GLU A 89 -0.55 -2.84 -15.78
C GLU A 89 -0.30 -3.45 -14.39
N ILE A 90 0.04 -4.74 -14.35
CA ILE A 90 0.28 -5.48 -13.09
C ILE A 90 1.77 -5.47 -12.72
N SER A 91 2.64 -5.73 -13.70
CA SER A 91 4.10 -5.89 -13.53
C SER A 91 4.77 -4.80 -12.67
N PRO A 92 4.41 -3.49 -12.77
CA PRO A 92 4.99 -2.45 -11.92
C PRO A 92 4.74 -2.65 -10.42
N TYR A 93 3.70 -3.38 -10.05
CA TYR A 93 3.36 -3.68 -8.67
C TYR A 93 3.96 -5.00 -8.19
N VAL A 94 4.46 -5.86 -9.07
CA VAL A 94 4.92 -7.21 -8.69
C VAL A 94 6.25 -7.13 -7.95
N SER A 95 6.28 -7.65 -6.72
CA SER A 95 7.52 -7.83 -5.98
C SER A 95 8.17 -9.15 -6.40
N SER A 96 9.11 -9.10 -7.34
CA SER A 96 9.80 -10.29 -7.87
C SER A 96 10.52 -11.11 -6.80
N SER A 97 11.01 -10.47 -5.74
CA SER A 97 11.66 -11.14 -4.60
C SER A 97 10.70 -11.90 -3.69
N LYS A 98 9.40 -11.56 -3.72
CA LYS A 98 8.35 -12.14 -2.87
C LYS A 98 7.32 -12.94 -3.66
N THR A 99 7.36 -12.86 -4.99
CA THR A 99 6.46 -13.55 -5.92
C THR A 99 7.18 -14.72 -6.57
N GLY A 100 6.58 -15.90 -6.51
CA GLY A 100 7.09 -17.09 -7.17
C GLY A 100 6.51 -18.37 -6.58
N PHE A 101 7.05 -19.48 -7.03
CA PHE A 101 6.62 -20.82 -6.67
C PHE A 101 7.22 -21.25 -5.34
N ILE A 102 6.39 -21.89 -4.53
CA ILE A 102 6.78 -22.48 -3.25
C ILE A 102 6.24 -23.90 -3.19
N SER A 103 7.06 -24.83 -2.75
CA SER A 103 6.65 -26.20 -2.43
C SER A 103 6.85 -26.50 -0.96
N PHE A 104 6.06 -27.44 -0.44
CA PHE A 104 6.18 -27.92 0.93
C PHE A 104 6.69 -29.36 0.91
N THR A 105 7.80 -29.61 1.58
CA THR A 105 8.36 -30.96 1.72
C THR A 105 8.20 -31.45 3.16
N SER A 106 7.91 -32.75 3.32
CA SER A 106 7.88 -33.37 4.64
C SER A 106 9.31 -33.56 5.14
N SER A 107 9.61 -33.04 6.33
CA SER A 107 10.89 -33.24 7.01
C SER A 107 10.90 -34.50 7.89
N GLY A 108 10.10 -35.51 7.54
CA GLY A 108 9.81 -36.68 8.39
C GLY A 108 8.75 -36.37 9.44
N GLY A 109 7.66 -37.13 9.44
CA GLY A 109 6.51 -36.93 10.35
C GLY A 109 5.48 -35.91 9.83
N LYS A 110 4.74 -35.25 10.75
CA LYS A 110 3.67 -34.26 10.43
C LYS A 110 4.18 -32.83 10.19
N ASN A 111 5.49 -32.63 10.09
CA ASN A 111 6.11 -31.32 9.92
C ASN A 111 6.42 -31.06 8.44
N TYR A 112 5.97 -29.92 7.94
CA TYR A 112 6.22 -29.45 6.58
C TYR A 112 7.14 -28.24 6.62
N VAL A 113 8.11 -28.20 5.70
CA VAL A 113 9.02 -27.07 5.52
C VAL A 113 8.75 -26.46 4.15
N ALA A 114 8.55 -25.14 4.11
CA ALA A 114 8.45 -24.40 2.86
C ALA A 114 9.82 -24.25 2.22
N SER A 115 9.88 -24.40 0.90
CA SER A 115 11.07 -24.06 0.12
C SER A 115 11.25 -22.55 0.00
N ASN A 116 12.42 -22.14 -0.49
CA ASN A 116 12.65 -20.78 -0.94
C ASN A 116 11.80 -20.49 -2.19
N ILE A 117 11.47 -19.21 -2.40
CA ILE A 117 10.75 -18.76 -3.58
C ILE A 117 11.57 -19.10 -4.85
N SER A 118 10.94 -19.83 -5.77
CA SER A 118 11.49 -20.18 -7.08
C SER A 118 10.77 -19.41 -8.18
N GLN A 119 11.49 -18.96 -9.22
CA GLN A 119 10.87 -18.36 -10.41
C GLN A 119 10.43 -19.41 -11.45
N SER A 120 10.82 -20.67 -11.24
CA SER A 120 10.41 -21.79 -12.08
C SER A 120 9.46 -22.69 -11.29
N GLN A 121 8.42 -23.17 -11.97
CA GLN A 121 7.44 -24.05 -11.37
C GLN A 121 8.05 -25.43 -11.10
N GLY A 122 7.86 -25.92 -9.88
CA GLY A 122 8.25 -27.27 -9.48
C GLY A 122 7.04 -28.19 -9.37
N SER A 123 7.28 -29.49 -9.22
CA SER A 123 6.19 -30.44 -8.93
C SER A 123 5.52 -30.10 -7.60
N ASN A 124 4.18 -30.06 -7.60
CA ASN A 124 3.37 -29.79 -6.41
C ASN A 124 3.68 -28.43 -5.75
N SER A 125 4.04 -27.43 -6.56
CA SER A 125 4.27 -26.07 -6.10
C SER A 125 3.00 -25.23 -6.16
N ILE A 126 2.84 -24.35 -5.19
CA ILE A 126 1.86 -23.26 -5.20
C ILE A 126 2.50 -21.99 -5.72
N LEU A 127 1.71 -21.07 -6.28
CA LEU A 127 2.19 -19.76 -6.69
C LEU A 127 1.82 -18.72 -5.62
N LEU A 128 2.83 -18.14 -4.97
CA LEU A 128 2.65 -16.96 -4.13
C LEU A 128 2.84 -15.72 -5.01
N VAL A 129 1.84 -14.83 -4.98
CA VAL A 129 1.89 -13.54 -5.67
C VAL A 129 1.87 -12.44 -4.64
N THR A 130 2.88 -11.56 -4.67
CA THR A 130 2.99 -10.40 -3.80
C THR A 130 3.11 -9.14 -4.63
N LEU A 131 2.13 -8.25 -4.47
CA LEU A 131 2.14 -6.90 -5.03
C LEU A 131 2.60 -5.90 -3.97
N GLU A 132 3.36 -4.89 -4.36
CA GLU A 132 3.91 -3.86 -3.48
C GLU A 132 3.87 -2.47 -4.14
N LYS A 133 3.38 -1.47 -3.41
CA LYS A 133 3.37 -0.06 -3.83
C LYS A 133 3.46 0.84 -2.61
N ASN A 134 4.36 1.82 -2.62
CA ASN A 134 4.50 2.83 -1.55
C ASN A 134 4.57 2.24 -0.11
N GLY A 135 5.25 1.11 0.07
CA GLY A 135 5.40 0.44 1.37
C GLY A 135 4.15 -0.33 1.85
N GLN A 136 3.15 -0.49 1.01
CA GLN A 136 2.03 -1.40 1.23
C GLN A 136 2.20 -2.64 0.36
N SER A 137 1.79 -3.80 0.88
CA SER A 137 1.86 -5.06 0.16
C SER A 137 0.55 -5.84 0.26
N LEU A 138 0.17 -6.50 -0.83
CA LEU A 138 -0.94 -7.43 -0.90
C LEU A 138 -0.43 -8.77 -1.43
N SER A 139 -0.72 -9.86 -0.74
CA SER A 139 -0.28 -11.20 -1.15
C SER A 139 -1.46 -12.16 -1.28
N SER A 140 -1.40 -13.04 -2.27
CA SER A 140 -2.37 -14.11 -2.50
C SER A 140 -1.65 -15.39 -2.92
N VAL A 141 -2.31 -16.52 -2.69
CA VAL A 141 -1.82 -17.86 -3.03
C VAL A 141 -2.74 -18.50 -4.05
N PHE A 142 -2.14 -19.07 -5.09
CA PHE A 142 -2.82 -19.80 -6.15
C PHE A 142 -2.30 -21.24 -6.20
N VAL A 143 -3.20 -22.17 -6.50
CA VAL A 143 -2.94 -23.62 -6.48
C VAL A 143 -3.43 -24.24 -7.78
N GLU A 144 -3.00 -25.46 -8.07
CA GLU A 144 -3.59 -26.30 -9.13
C GLU A 144 -4.75 -27.14 -8.58
#